data_AF-A0A4Q2Y1T7-F1
#
_entry.id   AF-A0A4Q2Y1T7-F1
#
_cell.length_a   1.000
_cell.length_b   1.000
_cell.length_c   1.000
_cell.angle_alpha   90.00
_cell.angle_beta   90.00
_cell.angle_gamma   90.00
#
_symmetry.space_group_name_H-M   'P 1'
#
loop_
_entity.id
_entity.type
_entity.pdbx_description
1 polymer ?
#
loop_
_entity_poly.entity_id
_entity_poly.type
_entity_poly.pdbx_seq_one_letter_code
_entity_poly.pdbx_strand_id
1 'polypeptide(L)'
;MHSFQNHCLDVTRRHFLKDCGVGLGKMALAGLLAKQSIGHAAAASAVNPLAARPAHYPGKAKAVIHLFMAGAPSHLDLFDPKPALTKMDGQPLPPSVTAGQRLAFIRPDAAVMGPQFKFARHGQSGMEISEALPHLAKIADDISLVRSVYTD
;
A
#
# COMPACT_ATOMS: atom_id res chain seq x y z
N MET A 1 -10.62 55.02 -3.39
CA MET A 1 -9.33 54.28 -3.32
C MET A 1 -9.49 52.83 -2.83
N HIS A 2 -10.69 52.22 -2.84
CA HIS A 2 -10.95 50.88 -2.26
C HIS A 2 -11.18 49.75 -3.28
N SER A 3 -11.40 50.04 -4.57
CA SER A 3 -11.75 49.02 -5.57
C SER A 3 -10.57 48.08 -5.93
N PHE A 4 -9.36 48.64 -6.06
CA PHE A 4 -8.17 47.87 -6.42
C PHE A 4 -7.76 46.87 -5.31
N GLN A 5 -7.94 47.26 -4.05
CA GLN A 5 -7.57 46.45 -2.90
C GLN A 5 -8.52 45.25 -2.72
N ASN A 6 -9.81 45.42 -3.03
CA ASN A 6 -10.79 44.32 -3.03
C ASN A 6 -10.56 43.33 -4.18
N HIS A 7 -10.16 43.80 -5.36
CA HIS A 7 -9.84 42.91 -6.49
C HIS A 7 -8.67 41.96 -6.18
N CYS A 8 -7.64 42.44 -5.49
CA CYS A 8 -6.52 41.59 -5.05
C CYS A 8 -6.93 40.54 -3.99
N LEU A 9 -7.96 40.80 -3.19
CA LEU A 9 -8.49 39.85 -2.21
C LEU A 9 -9.35 38.76 -2.88
N ASP A 10 -9.97 39.06 -4.02
CA ASP A 10 -10.74 38.10 -4.82
C ASP A 10 -9.87 37.17 -5.67
N VAL A 11 -8.64 37.57 -6.03
CA VAL A 11 -7.66 36.71 -6.72
C VAL A 11 -7.03 35.72 -5.74
N THR A 12 -7.84 34.72 -5.36
CA THR A 12 -7.41 33.62 -4.50
C THR A 12 -6.60 32.58 -5.29
N ARG A 13 -5.86 31.71 -4.57
CA ARG A 13 -5.20 30.52 -5.15
C ARG A 13 -6.13 29.71 -6.07
N ARG A 14 -7.43 29.68 -5.77
CA ARG A 14 -8.44 28.96 -6.56
C ARG A 14 -8.67 29.59 -7.94
N HIS A 15 -8.69 30.92 -8.04
CA HIS A 15 -8.81 31.64 -9.31
C HIS A 15 -7.55 31.43 -10.17
N PHE A 16 -6.36 31.57 -9.58
CA PHE A 16 -5.10 31.29 -10.27
C PHE A 16 -5.03 29.87 -10.83
N LEU A 17 -5.38 28.85 -10.03
CA LEU A 17 -5.37 27.46 -10.50
C LEU A 17 -6.44 27.17 -11.56
N LYS A 18 -7.59 27.86 -11.50
CA LYS A 18 -8.66 27.76 -12.51
C LYS A 18 -8.24 28.37 -13.85
N ASP A 19 -7.65 29.56 -13.82
CA ASP A 19 -7.37 30.34 -15.03
C ASP A 19 -6.01 29.98 -15.66
N CYS A 20 -5.05 29.47 -14.87
CA CYS A 20 -3.70 29.11 -15.33
C CYS A 20 -3.43 27.59 -15.36
N GLY A 21 -4.44 26.74 -15.16
CA GLY A 21 -4.27 25.28 -15.05
C GLY A 21 -3.56 24.63 -16.25
N VAL A 22 -3.87 25.07 -17.48
CA VAL A 22 -3.21 24.56 -18.70
C VAL A 22 -1.72 24.93 -18.75
N GLY A 23 -1.35 26.13 -18.30
CA GLY A 23 0.04 26.58 -18.24
C GLY A 23 0.87 25.80 -17.22
N LEU A 24 0.31 25.58 -16.03
CA LEU A 24 0.92 24.77 -14.97
C LEU A 24 1.10 23.31 -15.41
N GLY A 25 0.10 22.74 -16.09
CA GLY A 25 0.18 21.39 -16.67
C GLY A 25 1.30 21.27 -17.71
N LYS A 26 1.46 22.26 -18.59
CA LYS A 26 2.56 22.29 -19.58
C LYS A 26 3.94 22.37 -18.93
N MET A 27 4.09 23.17 -17.87
CA MET A 27 5.36 23.24 -17.11
C MET A 27 5.67 21.92 -16.40
N ALA A 28 4.67 21.27 -15.81
CA ALA A 28 4.83 19.95 -15.20
C ALA A 28 5.23 18.89 -16.24
N LEU A 29 4.54 18.86 -17.39
CA LEU A 29 4.87 17.95 -18.49
C LEU A 29 6.26 18.21 -19.07
N ALA A 30 6.63 19.47 -19.29
CA ALA A 30 7.97 19.85 -19.73
C ALA A 30 9.05 19.38 -18.74
N GLY A 31 8.79 19.51 -17.43
CA GLY A 31 9.68 18.99 -16.39
C GLY A 31 9.81 17.46 -16.39
N LEU A 32 8.72 16.73 -16.66
CA LEU A 32 8.75 15.28 -16.78
C LEU A 32 9.50 14.82 -18.04
N LEU A 33 9.22 15.45 -19.19
CA LEU A 33 9.89 15.14 -20.46
C LEU A 33 11.38 15.48 -20.42
N ALA A 34 11.76 16.59 -19.78
CA ALA A 34 13.16 16.94 -19.57
C ALA A 34 13.89 15.93 -18.65
N LYS A 35 13.24 15.44 -17.59
CA LYS A 35 13.81 14.39 -16.75
C LYS A 35 13.94 13.05 -17.50
N GLN A 36 12.97 12.73 -18.34
CA GLN A 36 12.99 11.51 -19.15
C GLN A 36 14.07 11.55 -20.23
N SER A 37 14.29 12.69 -20.88
CA SER A 37 15.35 12.85 -21.89
C SER A 37 16.75 12.78 -21.27
N ILE A 38 16.95 13.38 -20.10
CA ILE A 38 18.22 13.26 -19.34
C ILE A 38 18.44 11.81 -18.86
N GLY A 39 17.40 11.12 -18.42
CA GLY A 39 17.47 9.71 -18.01
C GLY A 39 17.75 8.74 -19.18
N HIS A 40 17.26 9.03 -20.38
CA HIS A 40 17.55 8.25 -21.59
C HIS A 40 18.99 8.44 -22.08
N ALA A 41 19.53 9.65 -22.02
CA ALA A 41 20.92 9.91 -22.39
C ALA A 41 21.91 9.17 -21.48
N ALA A 42 21.62 9.04 -20.18
CA ALA A 42 22.44 8.26 -19.25
C ALA A 42 22.34 6.74 -19.47
N ALA A 43 21.19 6.23 -19.95
CA ALA A 43 20.99 4.82 -20.24
C ALA A 43 21.68 4.35 -21.53
N ALA A 44 21.88 5.25 -22.50
CA ALA A 44 22.55 4.94 -23.77
C ALA A 44 24.07 4.68 -23.63
N SER A 45 24.68 5.04 -22.50
CA SER A 45 26.11 4.81 -22.21
C SER A 45 26.38 3.61 -21.30
N ALA A 46 25.39 2.76 -20.99
CA ALA A 46 25.61 1.61 -20.14
C ALA A 46 26.37 0.49 -20.88
N VAL A 47 27.68 0.43 -20.63
CA VAL A 47 28.60 -0.62 -21.15
C VAL A 47 28.17 -2.04 -20.68
N ASN A 48 27.38 -2.14 -19.62
CA ASN A 48 26.81 -3.39 -19.13
C ASN A 48 25.31 -3.22 -18.80
N PRO A 49 24.39 -3.90 -19.52
CA PRO A 49 22.94 -3.80 -19.28
C PRO A 49 22.49 -4.35 -17.92
N LEU A 50 23.35 -5.13 -17.24
CA LEU A 50 23.10 -5.69 -15.90
C LEU A 50 23.76 -4.88 -14.77
N ALA A 51 24.43 -3.77 -15.09
CA ALA A 51 24.99 -2.91 -14.06
C ALA A 51 23.86 -2.36 -13.15
N ALA A 52 24.13 -2.33 -11.84
CA ALA A 52 23.20 -1.75 -10.88
C ALA A 52 22.90 -0.30 -11.26
N ARG A 53 21.62 -0.01 -11.51
CA ARG A 53 21.19 1.35 -11.82
C ARG A 53 21.11 2.16 -10.53
N PRO A 54 21.55 3.43 -10.53
CA PRO A 54 21.30 4.31 -9.40
C PRO A 54 19.79 4.42 -9.17
N ALA A 55 19.37 4.32 -7.91
CA ALA A 55 17.97 4.53 -7.55
C ALA A 55 17.53 5.95 -7.91
N HIS A 56 16.25 6.13 -8.22
CA HIS A 56 15.67 7.45 -8.52
C HIS A 56 15.85 8.44 -7.35
N TYR A 57 15.98 7.93 -6.12
CA TYR A 57 16.24 8.70 -4.91
C TYR A 57 17.35 8.05 -4.10
N PRO A 58 18.19 8.82 -3.38
CA PRO A 58 19.16 8.24 -2.46
C PRO A 58 18.44 7.44 -1.38
N GLY A 59 18.74 6.14 -1.31
CA GLY A 59 18.21 5.26 -0.27
C GLY A 59 18.78 5.64 1.09
N LYS A 60 17.91 5.77 2.11
CA LYS A 60 18.34 5.99 3.50
C LYS A 60 18.81 4.68 4.16
N ALA A 61 18.23 3.55 3.76
CA ALA A 61 18.58 2.24 4.29
C ALA A 61 19.87 1.71 3.64
N LYS A 62 20.79 1.20 4.46
CA LYS A 62 22.08 0.63 4.00
C LYS A 62 22.02 -0.89 3.79
N ALA A 63 21.11 -1.56 4.47
CA ALA A 63 20.90 -3.00 4.40
C ALA A 63 19.41 -3.33 4.61
N VAL A 64 18.96 -4.45 4.03
CA VAL A 64 17.58 -4.93 4.12
C VAL A 64 17.60 -6.43 4.43
N ILE A 65 16.84 -6.85 5.44
CA ILE A 65 16.56 -8.26 5.70
C ILE A 65 15.20 -8.55 5.08
N HIS A 66 15.18 -9.44 4.09
CA HIS A 66 13.94 -9.89 3.43
C HIS A 66 13.62 -11.33 3.85
N LEU A 67 12.44 -11.53 4.44
CA LEU A 67 11.96 -12.82 4.88
C LEU A 67 10.75 -13.22 4.03
N PHE A 68 10.93 -14.23 3.17
CA PHE A 68 9.83 -14.84 2.44
C PHE A 68 9.31 -16.04 3.22
N MET A 69 8.10 -15.91 3.76
CA MET A 69 7.56 -16.81 4.77
C MET A 69 6.53 -17.79 4.17
N ALA A 70 6.94 -18.62 3.22
CA ALA A 70 6.09 -19.68 2.68
C ALA A 70 5.82 -20.75 3.74
N GLY A 71 4.54 -21.04 4.02
CA GLY A 71 4.13 -22.01 5.04
C GLY A 71 4.19 -21.49 6.48
N ALA A 72 4.43 -20.19 6.69
CA ALA A 72 4.31 -19.57 8.01
C ALA A 72 2.84 -19.44 8.46
N PRO A 73 2.59 -19.05 9.73
CA PRO A 73 1.23 -18.90 10.22
C PRO A 73 0.41 -17.92 9.38
N SER A 74 -0.89 -18.16 9.30
CA SER A 74 -1.81 -17.36 8.50
C SER A 74 -1.76 -15.89 8.89
N HIS A 75 -1.76 -14.99 7.91
CA HIS A 75 -1.87 -13.55 8.19
C HIS A 75 -3.18 -13.19 8.93
N LEU A 76 -4.23 -14.00 8.73
CA LEU A 76 -5.53 -13.88 9.40
C LEU A 76 -5.43 -14.13 10.91
N ASP A 77 -4.41 -14.91 11.31
CA ASP A 77 -4.12 -15.27 12.70
C ASP A 77 -3.03 -14.40 13.34
N LEU A 78 -2.37 -13.53 12.56
CA LEU A 78 -1.25 -12.70 13.03
C LEU A 78 -1.57 -11.21 13.05
N PHE A 79 -2.09 -10.65 11.95
CA PHE A 79 -2.16 -9.18 11.73
C PHE A 79 -3.47 -8.68 11.13
N ASP A 80 -4.35 -9.56 10.64
CA ASP A 80 -5.53 -9.17 9.89
C ASP A 80 -6.77 -9.95 10.34
N PRO A 81 -7.30 -9.65 11.54
CA PRO A 81 -8.54 -10.27 11.99
C PRO A 81 -9.65 -9.87 11.02
N LYS A 82 -10.29 -10.86 10.37
CA LYS A 82 -11.43 -10.64 9.46
C LYS A 82 -12.73 -10.92 10.22
N PRO A 83 -13.48 -9.90 10.66
CA PRO A 83 -14.69 -10.12 11.48
C PRO A 83 -15.77 -10.92 10.76
N ALA A 84 -15.82 -10.83 9.42
CA ALA A 84 -16.73 -11.64 8.61
C ALA A 84 -16.44 -13.14 8.74
N LEU A 85 -15.17 -13.55 8.80
CA LEU A 85 -14.80 -14.95 8.98
C LEU A 85 -15.18 -15.44 10.37
N THR A 86 -15.02 -14.61 11.42
CA THR A 86 -15.49 -14.92 12.77
C THR A 86 -17.00 -15.17 12.82
N LYS A 87 -17.81 -14.39 12.08
CA LYS A 87 -19.27 -14.57 12.03
C LYS A 87 -19.70 -15.86 11.33
N MET A 88 -18.89 -16.32 10.37
CA MET A 88 -19.16 -17.52 9.58
C MET A 88 -18.41 -18.75 10.11
N ASP A 89 -17.70 -18.63 11.24
CA ASP A 89 -16.87 -19.71 11.76
C ASP A 89 -17.69 -20.99 11.97
N GLY A 90 -17.17 -22.11 11.45
CA GLY A 90 -17.85 -23.41 11.46
C GLY A 90 -18.99 -23.57 10.43
N GLN A 91 -19.42 -22.51 9.75
CA GLN A 91 -20.45 -22.58 8.71
C GLN A 91 -19.85 -23.04 7.37
N PRO A 92 -20.63 -23.71 6.50
CA PRO A 92 -20.15 -24.07 5.17
C PRO A 92 -19.78 -22.81 4.36
N LEU A 93 -18.77 -22.96 3.51
CA LEU A 93 -18.36 -21.89 2.59
C LEU A 93 -19.55 -21.38 1.76
N PRO A 94 -19.75 -20.05 1.65
CA PRO A 94 -20.81 -19.50 0.83
C PRO A 94 -20.69 -19.95 -0.62
N PRO A 95 -21.80 -20.28 -1.30
CA PRO A 95 -21.78 -20.66 -2.72
C PRO A 95 -21.15 -19.58 -3.62
N SER A 96 -21.22 -18.30 -3.24
CA SER A 96 -20.58 -17.20 -3.97
C SER A 96 -19.05 -17.28 -4.01
N VAL A 97 -18.42 -18.00 -3.07
CA VAL A 97 -16.96 -18.17 -2.99
C VAL A 97 -16.52 -19.45 -3.73
N THR A 98 -17.35 -20.48 -3.74
CA THR A 98 -17.02 -21.79 -4.31
C THR A 98 -17.54 -21.97 -5.74
N ALA A 99 -18.53 -21.19 -6.17
CA ALA A 99 -19.13 -21.31 -7.50
C ALA A 99 -18.09 -21.03 -8.59
N GLY A 100 -17.85 -22.03 -9.44
CA GLY A 100 -16.98 -21.92 -10.62
C GLY A 100 -15.49 -22.14 -10.36
N GLN A 101 -15.06 -22.35 -9.11
CA GLN A 101 -13.67 -22.60 -8.76
C GLN A 101 -13.43 -24.06 -8.38
N ARG A 102 -12.48 -24.72 -9.05
CA ARG A 102 -12.02 -26.05 -8.65
C ARG A 102 -10.93 -25.91 -7.60
N LEU A 103 -11.32 -25.85 -6.34
CA LEU A 103 -10.39 -25.78 -5.21
C LEU A 103 -9.78 -27.17 -4.97
N ALA A 104 -8.49 -27.33 -5.25
CA ALA A 104 -7.82 -28.64 -5.25
C ALA A 104 -7.86 -29.39 -3.92
N PHE A 105 -7.98 -28.67 -2.80
CA PHE A 105 -7.90 -29.21 -1.45
C PHE A 105 -9.10 -28.88 -0.55
N ILE A 106 -10.13 -28.24 -1.08
CA ILE A 106 -11.28 -27.76 -0.29
C ILE A 106 -12.52 -28.53 -0.74
N ARG A 107 -13.16 -29.21 0.22
CA ARG A 107 -14.44 -29.89 -0.02
C ARG A 107 -15.55 -28.85 -0.21
N PRO A 108 -16.58 -29.14 -1.02
CA PRO A 108 -17.71 -28.22 -1.21
C PRO A 108 -18.42 -27.82 0.09
N ASP A 109 -18.38 -28.68 1.11
CA ASP A 109 -18.97 -28.51 2.43
C ASP A 109 -17.95 -28.08 3.51
N ALA A 110 -16.74 -27.69 3.11
CA ALA A 110 -15.72 -27.27 4.06
C ALA A 110 -16.20 -26.07 4.89
N ALA A 111 -15.97 -26.15 6.20
CA ALA A 111 -16.30 -25.09 7.13
C ALA A 111 -15.35 -23.91 6.97
N VAL A 112 -15.89 -22.70 7.05
CA VAL A 112 -15.11 -21.48 7.19
C VAL A 112 -14.40 -21.52 8.55
N MET A 113 -13.11 -21.19 8.54
CA MET A 113 -12.31 -21.06 9.75
C MET A 113 -12.03 -19.58 10.02
N GLY A 114 -12.58 -19.06 11.12
CA GLY A 114 -12.26 -17.73 11.63
C GLY A 114 -10.86 -17.67 12.25
N PRO A 115 -10.38 -16.47 12.61
CA PRO A 115 -9.13 -16.31 13.36
C PRO A 115 -9.18 -17.09 14.68
N GLN A 116 -8.13 -17.84 15.00
CA GLN A 116 -8.09 -18.74 16.16
C GLN A 116 -7.45 -18.12 17.41
N PHE A 117 -6.87 -16.93 17.26
CA PHE A 117 -6.20 -16.20 18.35
C PHE A 117 -6.95 -14.92 18.70
N LYS A 118 -6.77 -14.45 19.93
CA LYS A 118 -7.27 -13.14 20.34
C LYS A 118 -6.42 -12.03 19.74
N PHE A 119 -7.09 -10.94 19.35
CA PHE A 119 -6.45 -9.74 18.85
C PHE A 119 -6.66 -8.58 19.82
N ALA A 120 -5.64 -7.75 19.94
CA ALA A 120 -5.72 -6.49 20.65
C ALA A 120 -5.06 -5.37 19.84
N ARG A 121 -5.50 -4.14 20.09
CA ARG A 121 -4.88 -2.95 19.50
C ARG A 121 -3.64 -2.57 20.30
N HIS A 122 -2.55 -2.31 19.59
CA HIS A 122 -1.26 -1.96 20.16
C HIS A 122 -0.73 -0.65 19.56
N GLY A 123 0.09 0.04 20.35
CA GLY A 123 0.69 1.31 19.97
C GLY A 123 -0.31 2.45 19.78
N GLN A 124 0.21 3.60 19.34
CA GLN A 124 -0.56 4.77 18.97
C GLN A 124 -1.25 4.59 17.61
N SER A 125 -0.65 3.79 16.73
CA SER A 125 -1.23 3.37 15.44
C SER A 125 -2.50 2.54 15.61
N GLY A 126 -2.71 1.92 16.78
CA GLY A 126 -3.84 1.05 17.06
C GLY A 126 -3.84 -0.22 16.22
N MET A 127 -2.65 -0.67 15.77
CA MET A 127 -2.50 -1.87 14.96
C MET A 127 -3.01 -3.09 15.73
N GLU A 128 -3.87 -3.88 15.09
CA GLU A 128 -4.40 -5.12 15.65
C GLU A 128 -3.37 -6.24 15.45
N ILE A 129 -2.84 -6.75 16.56
CA ILE A 129 -1.87 -7.86 16.55
C ILE A 129 -2.42 -9.00 17.42
N SER A 130 -2.20 -10.22 16.94
CA SER A 130 -2.55 -11.45 17.63
C SER A 130 -1.73 -11.66 18.91
N GLU A 131 -2.35 -12.29 19.92
CA GLU A 131 -1.68 -12.70 21.16
C GLU A 131 -0.51 -13.68 20.93
N ALA A 132 -0.44 -14.30 19.74
CA ALA A 132 0.69 -15.14 19.32
C ALA A 132 2.00 -14.36 19.10
N LEU A 133 1.95 -13.03 18.98
CA LEU A 133 3.11 -12.18 18.70
C LEU A 133 3.36 -11.14 19.82
N PRO A 134 3.50 -11.56 21.09
CA PRO A 134 3.51 -10.64 22.23
C PRO A 134 4.72 -9.70 22.24
N HIS A 135 5.84 -10.13 21.64
CA HIS A 135 7.05 -9.31 21.54
C HIS A 135 6.98 -8.30 20.39
N LEU A 136 6.36 -8.70 19.28
CA LEU A 136 6.20 -7.81 18.12
C LEU A 136 5.18 -6.71 18.41
N ALA A 137 4.14 -7.02 19.16
CA ALA A 137 3.15 -6.06 19.65
C ALA A 137 3.76 -4.88 20.43
N LYS A 138 4.94 -5.05 21.05
CA LYS A 138 5.63 -3.97 21.81
C LYS A 138 6.22 -2.89 20.91
N ILE A 139 6.44 -3.19 19.64
CA ILE A 139 7.04 -2.26 18.65
C ILE A 139 6.06 -1.97 17.52
N ALA A 140 4.75 -2.00 17.82
CA ALA A 140 3.70 -1.79 16.82
C ALA A 140 3.88 -0.48 16.03
N ASP A 141 4.29 0.60 16.70
CA ASP A 141 4.46 1.91 16.06
C ASP A 141 5.74 2.03 15.21
N ASP A 142 6.67 1.08 15.33
CA ASP A 142 7.86 0.98 14.48
C ASP A 142 7.63 0.09 13.25
N ILE A 143 6.45 -0.52 13.14
CA ILE A 143 6.08 -1.43 12.07
C ILE A 143 5.16 -0.72 11.08
N SER A 144 5.48 -0.84 9.79
CA SER A 144 4.57 -0.49 8.72
C SER A 144 3.89 -1.75 8.20
N LEU A 145 2.57 -1.87 8.41
CA LEU A 145 1.76 -2.97 7.91
C LEU A 145 1.03 -2.57 6.63
N VAL A 146 1.30 -3.29 5.54
CA VAL A 146 0.66 -3.06 4.24
C VAL A 146 -0.49 -4.04 4.03
N ARG A 147 -1.72 -3.54 3.95
CA ARG A 147 -2.97 -4.32 3.73
C ARG A 147 -3.67 -4.00 2.40
N SER A 148 -3.02 -3.26 1.51
CA SER A 148 -3.60 -2.79 0.25
C SER A 148 -3.51 -3.80 -0.90
N VAL A 149 -2.97 -4.99 -0.67
CA VAL A 149 -2.75 -5.99 -1.72
C VAL A 149 -3.96 -6.92 -1.79
N TYR A 150 -4.46 -7.17 -2.99
CA TYR A 150 -5.50 -8.14 -3.29
C TYR A 150 -5.11 -8.94 -4.54
N THR A 151 -5.74 -10.09 -4.75
CA THR A 151 -5.61 -10.89 -5.97
C THR A 151 -6.99 -11.07 -6.59
N ASP A 152 -7.02 -11.06 -7.92
CA ASP A 152 -8.19 -11.40 -8.74
C ASP A 152 -8.39 -12.92 -8.81
#